data_AF-A0A2D8MMN1-F1
#
_entry.id   AF-A0A2D8MMN1-F1
#
_cell.length_a   1.000
_cell.length_b   1.000
_cell.length_c   1.000
_cell.angle_alpha   90.00
_cell.angle_beta   90.00
_cell.angle_gamma   90.00
#
_symmetry.space_group_name_H-M   'P 1'
#
loop_
_entity.id
_entity.type
_entity.pdbx_description
1 polymer ?
#
loop_
_entity_poly.entity_id
_entity_poly.type
_entity_poly.pdbx_seq_one_letter_code
_entity_poly.pdbx_strand_id
1 'polypeptide(L)'
;MDSILTGSVLALGAIGLTLVYRVMKFPNFVHAEFLTFGAYSAYAANQYLGLGLFAGSISSFIGSGLLAVISYHFVFSKLENVSSSGTTTKLTSMLIASIGLGFIFRHSI
;
A
#
# COMPACT_ATOMS: atom_id res chain seq x y z
N MET A 1 5.42 27.55 -5.82
CA MET A 1 4.36 27.08 -4.90
C MET A 1 4.14 25.57 -5.05
N ASP A 2 4.37 25.01 -6.23
CA ASP A 2 4.12 23.58 -6.52
C ASP A 2 4.98 22.61 -5.70
N SER A 3 6.19 23.02 -5.30
CA SER A 3 7.08 22.24 -4.43
C SER A 3 6.47 21.97 -3.05
N ILE A 4 5.70 22.92 -2.50
CA ILE A 4 5.10 22.75 -1.16
C ILE A 4 3.89 21.83 -1.20
N LEU A 5 3.08 21.90 -2.27
CA LEU A 5 1.94 21.01 -2.49
C LEU A 5 2.42 19.58 -2.72
N THR A 6 3.39 19.41 -3.64
CA THR A 6 3.97 18.09 -3.94
C THR A 6 4.67 17.50 -2.72
N GLY A 7 5.46 18.33 -2.00
CA GLY A 7 6.10 17.93 -0.76
C GLY A 7 5.12 17.49 0.32
N SER A 8 3.96 18.16 0.44
CA SER A 8 2.91 17.78 1.40
C SER A 8 2.29 16.42 1.08
N VAL A 9 2.03 16.13 -0.20
CA VAL A 9 1.49 14.83 -0.64
C VAL A 9 2.50 13.71 -0.38
N LEU A 10 3.78 13.93 -0.71
CA LEU A 10 4.85 12.97 -0.45
C LEU A 10 5.06 12.75 1.05
N ALA A 11 5.02 13.82 1.86
CA ALA A 11 5.13 13.73 3.31
C ALA A 11 3.99 12.88 3.90
N LEU A 12 2.75 13.08 3.43
CA LEU A 12 1.61 12.27 3.86
C LEU A 12 1.78 10.79 3.51
N GLY A 13 2.26 10.47 2.30
CA GLY A 13 2.61 9.10 1.91
C GLY A 13 3.69 8.48 2.80
N ALA A 14 4.73 9.25 3.14
CA ALA A 14 5.84 8.81 4.00
C ALA A 14 5.41 8.55 5.46
N ILE A 15 4.48 9.35 6.00
CA ILE A 15 3.89 9.11 7.33
C ILE A 15 3.19 7.75 7.36
N GLY A 16 2.40 7.44 6.32
CA GLY A 16 1.73 6.14 6.18
C GLY A 16 2.72 4.98 6.13
N LEU A 17 3.77 5.09 5.31
CA LEU A 17 4.83 4.07 5.22
C LEU A 17 5.52 3.85 6.57
N THR A 18 5.80 4.92 7.30
CA THR A 18 6.46 4.86 8.62
C THR A 18 5.58 4.16 9.66
N LEU A 19 4.27 4.42 9.64
CA LEU A 19 3.31 3.75 10.52
C LEU A 19 3.30 2.23 10.25
N VAL A 20 3.23 1.84 8.99
CA VAL A 20 3.26 0.42 8.58
C VAL A 20 4.59 -0.23 8.97
N TYR A 21 5.71 0.48 8.75
CA TYR A 21 7.04 0.02 9.14
C TYR A 21 7.13 -0.24 10.65
N ARG A 22 6.54 0.63 11.47
CA ARG A 22 6.53 0.48 12.93
C ARG A 22 5.80 -0.79 13.39
N VAL A 23 4.72 -1.14 12.70
CA VAL A 23 3.92 -2.34 13.01
C VAL A 23 4.61 -3.60 12.50
N MET A 24 5.01 -3.62 11.22
CA MET A 24 5.53 -4.82 10.56
C MET A 24 7.03 -5.05 10.78
N LYS A 25 7.78 -4.04 11.24
CA LYS A 25 9.23 -4.06 11.46
C LYS A 25 10.07 -4.38 10.22
N PHE A 26 9.50 -4.29 9.02
CA PHE A 26 10.22 -4.36 7.75
C PHE A 26 9.67 -3.33 6.75
N PRO A 27 10.50 -2.85 5.81
CA PRO A 27 10.06 -1.91 4.77
C PRO A 27 9.05 -2.57 3.82
N ASN A 28 7.79 -2.17 3.87
CA ASN A 28 6.79 -2.63 2.91
C ASN A 28 6.89 -1.79 1.62
N PHE A 29 7.56 -2.34 0.62
CA PHE A 29 7.71 -1.74 -0.71
C PHE A 29 6.40 -1.63 -1.50
N VAL A 30 5.39 -2.47 -1.22
CA VAL A 30 4.06 -2.45 -1.91
C VAL A 30 3.27 -1.17 -1.58
N HIS A 31 3.72 -0.39 -0.60
CA HIS A 31 3.00 0.79 -0.14
C HIS A 31 2.78 1.83 -1.25
N ALA A 32 3.71 1.96 -2.20
CA ALA A 32 3.58 2.88 -3.33
C ALA A 32 2.44 2.45 -4.29
N GLU A 33 2.23 1.15 -4.42
CA GLU A 33 1.19 0.55 -5.23
C GLU A 33 -0.19 0.74 -4.58
N PHE A 34 -0.28 0.69 -3.23
CA PHE A 34 -1.52 1.06 -2.53
C PHE A 34 -1.92 2.51 -2.76
N LEU A 35 -0.97 3.44 -2.77
CA LEU A 35 -1.20 4.85 -3.10
C LEU A 35 -1.74 5.00 -4.52
N THR A 36 -1.11 4.33 -5.47
CA THR A 36 -1.50 4.36 -6.89
C THR A 36 -2.90 3.78 -7.09
N PHE A 37 -3.18 2.62 -6.51
CA PHE A 37 -4.49 1.97 -6.57
C PHE A 37 -5.58 2.82 -5.90
N GLY A 38 -5.26 3.45 -4.77
CA GLY A 38 -6.15 4.40 -4.10
C GLY A 38 -6.52 5.58 -5.01
N ALA A 39 -5.53 6.18 -5.67
CA ALA A 39 -5.77 7.27 -6.62
C ALA A 39 -6.67 6.85 -7.79
N TYR A 40 -6.42 5.67 -8.38
CA TYR A 40 -7.29 5.13 -9.43
C TYR A 40 -8.70 4.81 -8.94
N SER A 41 -8.85 4.36 -7.68
CA SER A 41 -10.16 4.11 -7.07
C SER A 41 -10.96 5.40 -6.85
N ALA A 42 -10.31 6.50 -6.48
CA ALA A 42 -10.94 7.83 -6.43
C ALA A 42 -11.36 8.28 -7.83
N TYR A 43 -10.45 8.14 -8.80
CA TYR A 43 -10.68 8.53 -10.19
C TYR A 43 -11.87 7.78 -10.78
N ALA A 44 -11.91 6.45 -10.62
CA ALA A 44 -13.02 5.62 -11.06
C ALA A 44 -14.34 6.02 -10.37
N ALA A 45 -14.33 6.23 -9.05
CA ALA A 45 -15.53 6.65 -8.34
C ALA A 45 -16.06 8.02 -8.82
N ASN A 46 -15.16 8.97 -9.07
CA ASN A 46 -15.54 10.26 -9.61
C ASN A 46 -16.07 10.15 -11.05
N GLN A 47 -15.44 9.32 -11.89
CA GLN A 47 -15.82 9.15 -13.29
C GLN A 47 -17.17 8.42 -13.46
N TYR A 48 -17.40 7.36 -12.69
CA TYR A 48 -18.60 6.51 -12.85
C TYR A 48 -19.80 7.00 -12.03
N LEU A 49 -19.57 7.53 -10.83
CA LEU A 49 -20.66 7.95 -9.94
C LEU A 49 -20.85 9.47 -9.89
N GLY A 50 -19.90 10.26 -10.41
CA GLY A 50 -19.99 11.73 -10.39
C GLY A 50 -19.96 12.35 -8.99
N LEU A 51 -19.57 11.58 -7.97
CA LEU A 51 -19.77 11.93 -6.55
C LEU A 51 -18.74 12.92 -5.97
N GLY A 52 -17.91 13.54 -6.82
CA GLY A 52 -16.92 14.53 -6.41
C GLY A 52 -15.81 13.99 -5.48
N LEU A 53 -15.00 14.91 -4.96
CA LEU A 53 -13.81 14.60 -4.16
C LEU A 53 -14.10 13.83 -2.87
N PHE A 54 -15.24 14.10 -2.21
CA PHE A 54 -15.56 13.50 -0.92
C PHE A 54 -15.81 11.99 -1.05
N ALA A 55 -16.65 11.59 -2.00
CA ALA A 55 -16.90 10.18 -2.25
C ALA A 55 -15.70 9.47 -2.89
N GLY A 56 -14.92 10.17 -3.73
CA GLY A 56 -13.65 9.64 -4.25
C GLY A 56 -12.66 9.33 -3.12
N SER A 57 -12.59 10.18 -2.09
CA SER A 57 -11.72 9.93 -0.93
C SER A 57 -12.15 8.69 -0.14
N ILE A 58 -13.46 8.47 0.01
CA ILE A 58 -14.02 7.28 0.66
C ILE A 58 -13.73 6.03 -0.18
N SER A 59 -13.91 6.08 -1.50
CA SER A 59 -13.62 4.94 -2.37
C SER A 59 -12.13 4.61 -2.40
N SER A 60 -11.24 5.61 -2.40
CA SER A 60 -9.79 5.41 -2.25
C SER A 60 -9.44 4.73 -0.93
N PHE A 61 -10.02 5.20 0.17
CA PHE A 61 -9.78 4.63 1.50
C PHE A 61 -10.21 3.17 1.55
N ILE A 62 -11.42 2.87 1.09
CA ILE A 62 -11.96 1.51 1.06
C ILE A 62 -11.15 0.63 0.10
N GLY A 63 -10.91 1.09 -1.13
CA GLY A 63 -10.20 0.34 -2.16
C GLY A 63 -8.77 -0.01 -1.76
N SER A 64 -7.98 0.98 -1.34
CA SER A 64 -6.60 0.75 -0.87
C SER A 64 -6.55 -0.07 0.42
N GLY A 65 -7.50 0.15 1.34
CA GLY A 65 -7.61 -0.64 2.57
C GLY A 65 -7.90 -2.11 2.31
N LEU A 66 -8.85 -2.41 1.42
CA LEU A 66 -9.14 -3.78 0.97
C LEU A 66 -7.93 -4.43 0.31
N LEU A 67 -7.26 -3.72 -0.61
CA LEU A 67 -6.06 -4.23 -1.27
C LEU A 67 -4.97 -4.58 -0.23
N ALA A 68 -4.76 -3.70 0.75
CA ALA A 68 -3.79 -3.90 1.82
C ALA A 68 -4.12 -5.11 2.70
N VAL A 69 -5.39 -5.28 3.08
CA VAL A 69 -5.84 -6.44 3.87
C VAL A 69 -5.67 -7.74 3.09
N ILE A 70 -6.04 -7.75 1.80
CA ILE A 70 -5.88 -8.92 0.93
C ILE A 70 -4.40 -9.29 0.79
N SER A 71 -3.52 -8.32 0.53
CA SER A 71 -2.06 -8.54 0.47
C SER A 71 -1.53 -9.11 1.78
N TYR A 72 -1.95 -8.54 2.91
CA TYR A 72 -1.53 -8.99 4.22
C TYR A 72 -1.92 -10.45 4.45
N HIS A 73 -3.18 -10.81 4.18
CA HIS A 73 -3.67 -12.15 4.44
C HIS A 73 -3.06 -13.20 3.50
N PHE A 74 -2.97 -12.91 2.20
CA PHE A 74 -2.50 -13.88 1.21
C PHE A 74 -1.00 -14.14 1.28
N VAL A 75 -0.20 -13.09 1.49
CA VAL A 75 1.25 -13.16 1.35
C VAL A 75 1.93 -13.06 2.71
N PHE A 76 1.73 -11.95 3.41
CA PHE A 76 2.51 -11.65 4.61
C PHE A 76 2.15 -12.55 5.79
N SER A 77 0.87 -12.84 6.02
CA SER A 77 0.42 -13.72 7.10
C SER A 77 0.89 -15.17 6.89
N LYS A 78 0.87 -15.67 5.65
CA LYS A 78 1.42 -16.99 5.33
C LYS A 78 2.93 -17.04 5.56
N LEU A 79 3.67 -16.02 5.13
CA LEU A 79 5.12 -15.97 5.29
C LEU A 79 5.52 -15.86 6.77
N GLU A 80 4.77 -15.08 7.56
CA GLU A 80 5.02 -14.90 8.98
C GLU A 80 4.80 -16.19 9.78
N ASN A 81 3.76 -16.96 9.45
CA ASN A 81 3.45 -18.21 10.14
C ASN A 81 4.39 -19.38 9.75
N VAL A 82 4.97 -19.35 8.55
CA VAL A 82 5.87 -20.42 8.06
C VAL A 82 7.34 -20.14 8.38
N SER A 83 7.71 -18.89 8.65
CA SER A 83 9.09 -18.50 8.93
C SER A 83 9.49 -18.77 10.38
N SER A 84 9.79 -20.03 10.70
CA SER A 84 10.39 -20.46 11.99
C SER A 84 11.91 -20.22 12.08
N SER A 85 12.51 -19.51 11.13
CA SER A 85 13.97 -19.39 11.01
C SER A 85 14.42 -17.93 11.20
N GLY A 86 15.43 -17.73 12.06
CA GLY A 86 16.19 -16.51 12.39
C GLY A 86 15.68 -15.12 11.97
N THR A 87 15.76 -14.14 12.89
CA THR A 87 15.33 -12.73 12.69
C THR A 87 15.77 -12.11 11.36
N THR A 88 17.00 -12.37 10.91
CA THR A 88 17.54 -11.84 9.64
C THR A 88 16.86 -12.47 8.41
N THR A 89 16.59 -13.77 8.44
CA THR A 89 15.93 -14.51 7.34
C THR A 89 14.47 -14.07 7.20
N LYS A 90 13.77 -13.84 8.31
CA LYS A 90 12.41 -13.29 8.31
C LYS A 90 12.35 -11.93 7.60
N LEU A 91 13.25 -11.01 7.93
CA LEU A 91 13.32 -9.69 7.30
C LEU A 91 13.57 -9.78 5.79
N THR A 92 14.56 -10.55 5.36
CA THR A 92 14.89 -10.69 3.93
C THR A 92 13.75 -11.35 3.15
N SER A 93 13.11 -12.39 3.71
CA SER A 93 11.96 -13.05 3.07
C SER A 93 10.76 -12.11 2.89
N MET A 94 10.45 -11.30 3.92
CA MET A 94 9.36 -10.31 3.87
C MET A 94 9.65 -9.18 2.88
N LEU A 95 10.91 -8.74 2.78
CA LEU A 95 11.34 -7.75 1.79
C LEU A 95 11.15 -8.26 0.36
N ILE A 96 11.63 -9.48 0.06
CA ILE A 96 11.49 -10.07 -1.27
C ILE A 96 10.01 -10.27 -1.62
N ALA A 97 9.21 -10.78 -0.68
CA ALA A 97 7.78 -10.97 -0.87
C ALA A 97 7.06 -9.64 -1.16
N SER A 98 7.45 -8.57 -0.44
CA SER A 98 6.94 -7.23 -0.68
C SER A 98 7.27 -6.72 -2.08
N ILE A 99 8.51 -6.90 -2.54
CA ILE A 99 8.89 -6.47 -3.90
C ILE A 99 8.11 -7.26 -4.94
N GLY A 100 7.97 -8.58 -4.76
CA GLY A 100 7.20 -9.45 -5.65
C GLY A 100 5.72 -9.05 -5.75
N LEU A 101 5.08 -8.75 -4.63
CA LEU A 101 3.70 -8.24 -4.61
C LEU A 101 3.55 -6.92 -5.38
N GLY A 102 4.53 -6.02 -5.23
CA GLY A 102 4.54 -4.75 -5.94
C GLY A 102 4.52 -4.94 -7.45
N PHE A 103 5.33 -5.86 -7.98
CA PHE A 103 5.31 -6.20 -9.41
C PHE A 103 3.97 -6.76 -9.89
N ILE A 104 3.32 -7.61 -9.10
CA ILE A 104 2.01 -8.19 -9.45
C ILE A 104 0.95 -7.09 -9.55
N PHE A 105 0.92 -6.17 -8.59
CA PHE A 105 -0.01 -5.05 -8.63
C PHE A 105 0.30 -4.11 -9.78
N ARG A 106 1.57 -3.76 -9.98
CA ARG A 106 1.99 -2.91 -11.07
C ARG A 106 1.66 -3.47 -12.46
N HIS A 107 1.51 -4.78 -12.60
CA HIS A 107 1.07 -5.40 -13.85
C HIS A 107 -0.47 -5.57 -13.95
N SER A 108 -1.18 -5.48 -12.82
CA SER A 108 -2.65 -5.59 -12.78
C SER A 108 -3.38 -4.25 -12.93
N ILE A 109 -2.74 -3.13 -12.57
CA ILE A 109 -3.25 -1.77 -12.81
C ILE A 109 -2.65 -1.21 -14.09
#